data_AF-A0A1G2DJ76-F1
#
_entry.id   AF-A0A1G2DJ76-F1
#
_cell.length_a   1.000
_cell.length_b   1.000
_cell.length_c   1.000
_cell.angle_alpha   90.00
_cell.angle_beta   90.00
_cell.angle_gamma   90.00
#
_symmetry.space_group_name_H-M   'P 1'
#
loop_
_entity.id
_entity.type
_entity.pdbx_description
1 polymer ?
#
loop_
_entity_poly.entity_id
_entity_poly.type
_entity_poly.pdbx_seq_one_letter_code
_entity_poly.pdbx_strand_id
1 'polypeptide(L)'
;MKYRHLTLIQSGALFFAFPFIGSAQVNDVFGLATLAYNILVRLGSLFWILAVMLFVWGIVKFIGNAGDSAAHAEGKKFIVWGLIAFVVLTSLWGIVNLVLSDTFNITPGGQVQYVDKTGNIVN
;
A
#
# COMPACT_ATOMS: atom_id res chain seq x y z
N MET A 1 21.36 -27.94 -38.60
CA MET A 1 21.37 -27.59 -37.17
C MET A 1 20.80 -26.16 -37.06
N LYS A 2 19.49 -25.89 -37.19
CA LYS A 2 18.31 -26.28 -36.38
C LYS A 2 18.47 -25.77 -34.95
N TYR A 3 17.95 -24.56 -34.64
CA TYR A 3 17.43 -24.05 -33.33
C TYR A 3 17.17 -22.51 -33.29
N ARG A 4 17.01 -21.81 -34.42
CA ARG A 4 16.90 -20.33 -34.44
C ARG A 4 15.48 -19.78 -34.68
N HIS A 5 14.47 -20.30 -33.97
CA HIS A 5 13.09 -19.80 -34.09
C HIS A 5 12.24 -19.88 -32.81
N LEU A 6 12.83 -20.16 -31.64
CA LEU A 6 12.08 -20.39 -30.39
C LEU A 6 12.15 -19.26 -29.36
N THR A 7 12.79 -18.13 -29.64
CA THR A 7 12.84 -16.98 -28.73
C THR A 7 11.63 -16.03 -28.83
N LEU A 8 10.65 -16.32 -29.69
CA LEU A 8 9.55 -15.39 -30.02
C LEU A 8 8.21 -15.68 -29.31
N ILE A 9 8.10 -16.73 -28.48
CA ILE A 9 6.84 -17.08 -27.79
C ILE A 9 6.79 -16.58 -26.32
N GLN A 10 7.89 -16.05 -25.76
CA GLN A 10 7.84 -15.46 -24.41
C GLN A 10 7.33 -14.00 -24.40
N SER A 11 7.25 -13.33 -25.56
CA SER A 11 6.96 -11.90 -25.62
C SER A 11 5.47 -11.52 -25.53
N GLY A 12 4.55 -12.49 -25.69
CA GLY A 12 3.10 -12.21 -25.64
C GLY A 12 2.52 -12.19 -24.22
N ALA A 13 3.03 -13.03 -23.32
CA ALA A 13 2.56 -13.11 -21.94
C ALA A 13 3.23 -12.05 -21.02
N LEU A 14 4.41 -11.56 -21.39
CA LEU A 14 5.12 -10.54 -20.63
C LEU A 14 4.55 -9.13 -20.84
N PHE A 15 3.84 -8.86 -21.94
CA PHE A 15 3.29 -7.52 -22.21
C PHE A 15 2.14 -7.14 -21.27
N PHE A 16 1.37 -8.12 -20.78
CA PHE A 16 0.31 -7.89 -19.78
C PHE A 16 0.82 -7.86 -18.33
N ALA A 17 2.01 -8.41 -18.05
CA ALA A 17 2.67 -8.30 -16.74
C ALA A 17 3.63 -7.09 -16.64
N PHE A 18 3.93 -6.45 -17.77
CA PHE A 18 4.98 -5.44 -17.89
C PHE A 18 4.79 -4.14 -17.09
N PRO A 19 3.57 -3.68 -16.73
CA PRO A 19 3.47 -2.50 -15.86
C PRO A 19 3.49 -2.84 -14.36
N PHE A 20 3.52 -4.11 -13.96
CA PHE A 20 3.50 -4.49 -12.54
C PHE A 20 4.84 -5.03 -12.00
N ILE A 21 5.77 -5.40 -12.88
CA ILE A 21 7.15 -5.72 -12.52
C ILE A 21 8.06 -4.60 -13.05
N GLY A 22 7.82 -3.39 -12.56
CA GLY A 22 8.80 -2.31 -12.70
C GLY A 22 10.05 -2.72 -11.92
N SER A 23 11.07 -3.17 -12.65
CA SER A 23 12.50 -3.16 -12.31
C SER A 23 12.85 -3.10 -10.81
N ALA A 24 12.71 -4.23 -10.11
CA ALA A 24 13.36 -4.42 -8.81
C ALA A 24 14.65 -5.23 -8.99
N GLN A 25 15.60 -4.72 -9.78
CA GLN A 25 16.92 -5.32 -9.87
C GLN A 25 17.73 -4.87 -8.66
N VAL A 26 17.93 -5.78 -7.69
CA VAL A 26 18.68 -5.48 -6.48
C VAL A 26 20.17 -5.77 -6.70
N ASN A 27 20.98 -4.72 -6.71
CA ASN A 27 22.43 -4.82 -6.94
C ASN A 27 23.25 -4.74 -5.65
N ASP A 28 22.62 -4.46 -4.50
CA ASP A 28 23.31 -4.30 -3.20
C ASP A 28 22.38 -4.52 -1.99
N VAL A 29 22.97 -4.69 -0.80
CA VAL A 29 22.29 -4.81 0.51
C VAL A 29 21.40 -3.60 0.80
N PHE A 30 21.86 -2.39 0.43
CA PHE A 30 21.04 -1.17 0.54
C PHE A 30 19.82 -1.22 -0.39
N GLY A 31 19.92 -1.87 -1.55
CA GLY A 31 18.77 -2.08 -2.45
C GLY A 31 17.72 -3.04 -1.87
N LEU A 32 18.13 -4.02 -1.05
CA LEU A 32 17.19 -4.86 -0.29
C LEU A 32 16.41 -4.04 0.75
N ALA A 33 17.09 -3.13 1.44
CA ALA A 33 16.47 -2.26 2.44
C ALA A 33 15.46 -1.30 1.78
N THR A 34 15.81 -0.70 0.64
CA THR A 34 14.89 0.14 -0.15
C THR A 34 13.70 -0.65 -0.65
N LEU A 35 13.92 -1.87 -1.16
CA LEU A 35 12.83 -2.74 -1.60
C LEU A 35 11.87 -3.08 -0.44
N ALA A 36 12.41 -3.44 0.73
CA ALA A 36 11.60 -3.73 1.91
C ALA A 36 10.79 -2.50 2.34
N TYR A 37 11.42 -1.32 2.41
CA TYR A 37 10.73 -0.07 2.76
C TYR A 37 9.60 0.26 1.76
N ASN A 38 9.88 0.18 0.45
CA ASN A 38 8.91 0.46 -0.60
C ASN A 38 7.71 -0.49 -0.55
N ILE A 39 7.93 -1.77 -0.26
CA ILE A 39 6.85 -2.74 -0.06
C ILE A 39 6.01 -2.37 1.16
N LEU A 40 6.65 -2.05 2.30
CA LEU A 40 5.93 -1.69 3.52
C LEU A 40 5.06 -0.43 3.34
N VAL A 41 5.59 0.61 2.68
CA VAL A 41 4.82 1.82 2.41
C VAL A 41 3.67 1.56 1.45
N ARG A 42 3.89 0.76 0.40
CA ARG A 42 2.86 0.43 -0.59
C ARG A 42 1.75 -0.43 0.01
N LEU A 43 2.10 -1.39 0.86
CA LEU A 43 1.13 -2.18 1.64
C LEU A 43 0.38 -1.28 2.63
N GLY A 44 1.07 -0.40 3.34
CA GLY A 44 0.44 0.57 4.25
C GLY A 44 -0.62 1.43 3.55
N SER A 45 -0.29 1.96 2.37
CA SER A 45 -1.23 2.71 1.53
C SER A 45 -2.42 1.86 1.07
N LEU A 46 -2.19 0.60 0.67
CA LEU A 46 -3.25 -0.34 0.31
C LEU A 46 -4.21 -0.62 1.47
N PHE A 47 -3.68 -0.87 2.67
CA PHE A 47 -4.49 -1.10 3.88
C PHE A 47 -5.29 0.15 4.28
N TRP A 48 -4.75 1.35 4.05
CA TRP A 48 -5.49 2.59 4.29
C TRP A 48 -6.73 2.69 3.40
N ILE A 49 -6.59 2.41 2.09
CA ILE A 49 -7.72 2.40 1.15
C ILE A 49 -8.76 1.35 1.56
N LEU A 50 -8.31 0.14 1.91
CA LEU A 50 -9.19 -0.94 2.36
C LEU A 50 -9.93 -0.58 3.66
N ALA A 51 -9.27 0.06 4.61
CA ALA A 51 -9.87 0.48 5.87
C ALA A 51 -11.00 1.50 5.66
N VAL A 52 -10.78 2.51 4.81
CA VAL A 52 -11.81 3.49 4.44
C VAL A 52 -13.01 2.79 3.78
N MET A 53 -12.74 1.87 2.86
CA MET A 53 -13.81 1.14 2.15
C MET A 53 -14.65 0.27 3.09
N LEU A 54 -14.01 -0.49 3.99
CA LEU A 54 -14.71 -1.32 4.98
C LEU A 54 -15.46 -0.46 6.00
N PHE A 55 -14.92 0.70 6.39
CA PHE A 55 -15.58 1.63 7.29
C PHE A 55 -16.89 2.17 6.69
N VAL A 56 -16.86 2.64 5.43
CA VAL A 56 -18.06 3.10 4.72
C VAL A 56 -19.08 1.97 4.58
N TRP A 57 -18.63 0.76 4.24
CA TRP A 57 -19.52 -0.40 4.14
C TRP A 57 -20.17 -0.77 5.49
N GLY A 58 -19.44 -0.64 6.60
CA GLY A 58 -19.97 -0.82 7.95
C GLY A 58 -21.10 0.16 8.29
N ILE A 59 -20.96 1.43 7.88
CA ILE A 59 -22.01 2.45 8.06
C ILE A 59 -23.26 2.10 7.26
N VAL A 60 -23.10 1.74 5.99
CA VAL A 60 -24.23 1.38 5.12
C VAL A 60 -25.01 0.19 5.69
N LYS A 61 -24.31 -0.85 6.16
CA LYS A 61 -24.92 -2.03 6.77
C LYS A 61 -25.70 -1.70 8.05
N PHE A 62 -25.20 -0.78 8.87
CA PHE A 62 -25.90 -0.34 10.08
C PHE A 62 -27.18 0.43 9.77
N ILE A 63 -27.15 1.32 8.77
CA ILE A 63 -28.34 2.07 8.35
C ILE A 63 -29.40 1.11 7.75
N GLY A 64 -28.97 0.11 6.97
CA GLY A 64 -29.87 -0.90 6.40
C GLY A 64 -30.57 -1.78 7.44
N ASN A 65 -29.95 -2.01 8.61
CA ASN A 65 -30.51 -2.80 9.70
C ASN A 65 -31.33 -1.98 10.70
N ALA A 66 -31.74 -0.76 10.34
CA ALA A 66 -32.41 0.15 11.25
C ALA A 66 -33.83 -0.26 11.69
N GLY A 67 -34.43 -1.27 11.06
CA GLY A 67 -35.79 -1.72 11.35
C GLY A 67 -35.93 -2.66 12.56
N ASP A 68 -34.83 -3.23 13.08
CA ASP A 68 -34.86 -4.23 14.16
C ASP A 68 -34.20 -3.66 15.42
N SER A 69 -35.00 -3.41 16.45
CA SER A 69 -34.58 -2.77 17.71
C SER A 69 -33.40 -3.48 18.40
N ALA A 70 -33.36 -4.82 18.34
CA ALA A 70 -32.27 -5.59 18.94
C ALA A 70 -30.97 -5.45 18.14
N ALA A 71 -31.05 -5.62 16.81
CA ALA A 71 -29.91 -5.45 15.91
C ALA A 71 -29.39 -4.01 15.87
N HIS A 72 -30.25 -3.02 16.13
CA HIS A 72 -29.89 -1.62 16.15
C HIS A 72 -29.00 -1.25 17.34
N ALA A 73 -29.30 -1.78 18.53
CA ALA A 73 -28.53 -1.52 19.74
C ALA A 73 -27.13 -2.13 19.66
N GLU A 74 -27.02 -3.34 19.11
CA GLU A 74 -25.75 -4.02 18.87
C GLU A 74 -24.95 -3.34 17.75
N GLY A 75 -25.62 -2.98 16.64
CA GLY A 75 -25.02 -2.26 15.53
C GLY A 75 -24.45 -0.89 15.92
N LYS A 76 -25.08 -0.17 16.87
CA LYS A 76 -24.56 1.11 17.37
C LYS A 76 -23.22 0.91 18.07
N LYS A 77 -23.12 -0.10 18.93
CA LYS A 77 -21.86 -0.42 19.62
C LYS A 77 -20.78 -0.78 18.60
N PHE A 78 -21.12 -1.59 17.59
CA PHE A 78 -20.18 -1.98 16.54
C PHE A 78 -19.67 -0.78 15.73
N ILE A 79 -20.54 0.16 15.33
CA ILE A 79 -20.12 1.39 14.65
C ILE A 79 -19.20 2.23 15.52
N VAL A 80 -19.51 2.40 16.80
CA VAL A 80 -18.70 3.22 17.70
C VAL A 80 -17.29 2.62 17.81
N TRP A 81 -17.17 1.30 17.95
CA TRP A 81 -15.88 0.62 17.93
C TRP A 81 -15.17 0.74 16.58
N GLY A 82 -15.89 0.62 15.46
CA GLY A 82 -15.34 0.81 14.12
C GLY A 82 -14.84 2.23 13.87
N LEU A 83 -15.56 3.24 14.36
CA LEU A 83 -15.19 4.65 14.28
C LEU A 83 -13.96 4.94 15.13
N ILE A 84 -13.87 4.41 16.36
CA ILE A 84 -12.70 4.55 17.21
C ILE A 84 -11.47 3.94 16.51
N ALA A 85 -11.59 2.72 15.97
CA ALA A 85 -10.50 2.08 15.23
C ALA A 85 -10.08 2.90 14.00
N PHE A 86 -11.04 3.46 13.25
CA PHE A 86 -10.79 4.30 12.08
C PHE A 86 -10.07 5.60 12.44
N VAL A 87 -10.51 6.28 13.51
CA VAL A 87 -9.87 7.51 14.01
C VAL A 87 -8.44 7.23 14.47
N VAL A 88 -8.21 6.14 15.20
CA VAL A 88 -6.86 5.77 15.66
C VAL A 88 -5.95 5.46 14.47
N LEU A 89 -6.40 4.66 13.51
CA LEU A 89 -5.63 4.32 12.30
C LEU A 89 -5.27 5.58 11.49
N THR A 90 -6.24 6.47 11.29
CA THR A 90 -6.05 7.73 10.54
C THR A 90 -5.14 8.70 11.30
N SER A 91 -5.27 8.78 12.63
CA SER A 91 -4.44 9.66 13.45
C SER A 91 -2.98 9.21 13.46
N LEU A 92 -2.71 7.91 13.55
CA LEU A 92 -1.36 7.37 13.46
C LEU A 92 -0.71 7.72 12.12
N TRP A 93 -1.43 7.55 11.01
CA TRP A 93 -0.92 7.88 9.68
C TRP A 93 -0.74 9.40 9.49
N GLY A 94 -1.67 10.20 10.02
CA GLY A 94 -1.57 11.66 10.02
C GLY A 94 -0.33 12.15 10.76
N ILE A 95 -0.04 11.57 11.94
CA ILE A 95 1.17 11.88 12.71
C ILE A 95 2.43 11.42 11.95
N VAL A 96 2.42 10.23 11.35
CA VAL A 96 3.55 9.75 10.53
C VAL A 96 3.84 10.71 9.38
N ASN A 97 2.80 11.14 8.66
CA ASN A 97 2.97 12.07 7.55
C ASN A 97 3.46 13.45 8.00
N LEU A 98 2.93 13.96 9.12
CA LEU A 98 3.35 15.24 9.72
C LEU A 98 4.82 15.17 10.14
N VAL A 99 5.21 14.15 10.90
CA VAL A 99 6.60 13.99 11.35
C VAL A 99 7.55 13.81 10.18
N LEU A 100 7.21 12.99 9.18
CA LEU A 100 8.09 12.76 8.03
C LEU A 100 8.20 13.99 7.13
N SER A 101 7.09 14.69 6.87
CA SER A 101 7.06 15.83 5.94
C SER A 101 7.60 17.10 6.60
N ASP A 102 7.13 17.46 7.80
CA ASP A 102 7.47 18.74 8.43
C ASP A 102 8.82 18.70 9.15
N THR A 103 9.19 17.56 9.74
CA THR A 103 10.45 17.44 10.50
C THR A 103 11.60 16.93 9.64
N PHE A 104 11.34 15.99 8.74
CA PHE A 104 12.40 15.33 7.95
C PHE A 104 12.36 15.68 6.47
N ASN A 105 11.35 16.42 5.99
CA ASN A 105 11.14 16.73 4.58
C ASN A 105 11.21 15.48 3.67
N ILE A 106 10.70 14.36 4.18
CA ILE A 106 10.62 13.07 3.49
C ILE A 106 9.16 12.87 3.08
N THR A 107 8.91 12.79 1.77
CA THR A 107 7.60 12.40 1.24
C THR A 107 7.40 10.89 1.40
N PRO A 108 6.44 10.43 2.22
CA PRO A 108 6.17 9.01 2.36
C PRO A 108 5.72 8.42 1.01
N GLY A 109 6.43 7.39 0.53
CA GLY A 109 6.13 6.75 -0.76
C GLY A 109 6.87 7.35 -1.97
N GLY A 110 7.79 8.29 -1.76
CA GLY A 110 8.79 8.67 -2.76
C GLY A 110 9.80 7.55 -3.01
N GLN A 111 10.44 7.54 -4.19
CA GLN A 111 11.56 6.64 -4.46
C GLN A 111 12.72 7.01 -3.53
N VAL A 112 13.22 6.04 -2.74
CA VAL A 112 14.35 6.28 -1.83
C VAL A 112 15.61 6.35 -2.65
N GLN A 113 16.23 7.52 -2.68
CA GLN A 113 17.42 7.80 -3.43
C GLN A 113 18.66 7.36 -2.63
N TYR A 114 19.42 6.36 -3.11
CA TYR A 114 20.66 5.89 -2.46
C TYR A 114 21.86 5.95 -3.41
N VAL A 115 23.06 6.12 -2.86
CA VAL A 115 24.33 6.13 -3.62
C VAL A 115 24.88 4.71 -3.68
N ASP A 116 25.02 4.16 -4.87
CA ASP A 116 25.60 2.82 -5.07
C ASP A 116 27.12 2.82 -4.82
N LYS A 117 27.73 1.63 -4.81
CA LYS A 117 29.20 1.48 -4.65
C LYS A 117 30.01 2.16 -5.76
N THR A 118 29.37 2.54 -6.85
CA THR A 118 29.95 3.20 -8.02
C THR A 118 29.86 4.73 -7.90
N GLY A 119 29.25 5.26 -6.85
CA GLY A 119 29.01 6.69 -6.65
C GLY A 119 27.82 7.24 -7.45
N ASN A 120 27.03 6.37 -8.09
CA ASN A 120 25.84 6.77 -8.83
C ASN A 120 24.63 6.82 -7.91
N ILE A 121 23.78 7.81 -8.16
CA ILE A 121 22.53 7.91 -7.45
C ILE A 121 21.46 7.05 -8.14
N VAL A 122 20.89 6.11 -7.40
CA VAL A 122 19.85 5.20 -7.86
C VAL A 122 18.53 5.47 -7.11
N ASN A 123 17.42 5.37 -7.84
CA ASN A 123 16.05 5.56 -7.35
C ASN A 123 15.36 4.22 -7.15
#